data_AF-A0A2V9CAD8-F1
#
_entry.id   AF-A0A2V9CAD8-F1
#
_cell.length_a   1.000
_cell.length_b   1.000
_cell.length_c   1.000
_cell.angle_alpha   90.00
_cell.angle_beta   90.00
_cell.angle_gamma   90.00
#
_symmetry.space_group_name_H-M   'P 1'
#
loop_
_entity.id
_entity.type
_entity.pdbx_description
1 polymer ?
#
loop_
_entity_poly.entity_id
_entity_poly.type
_entity_poly.pdbx_seq_one_letter_code
_entity_poly.pdbx_strand_id
1 'polypeptide(L)' 'MIIGDRLRALREQKNLSQGQIEKRSGLLRCYISRVEHGHTVPSIETLEKMCRALEIPLQTFL' A
#
# COMPACT_ATOMS: atom_id res chain seq x y z
N MET A 1 -3.59 13.53 -7.13
CA MET A 1 -3.89 12.12 -6.79
C MET A 1 -2.99 11.77 -5.61
N ILE A 2 -3.57 11.47 -4.44
CA ILE A 2 -2.77 11.24 -3.23
C ILE A 2 -2.17 9.83 -3.33
N ILE A 3 -0.92 9.63 -2.91
CA ILE A 3 -0.21 8.33 -2.95
C ILE A 3 -1.08 7.17 -2.42
N GLY A 4 -1.87 7.43 -1.38
CA GLY A 4 -2.82 6.48 -0.81
C GLY A 4 -3.89 5.97 -1.79
N ASP A 5 -4.48 6.86 -2.59
CA ASP A 5 -5.50 6.50 -3.58
C ASP A 5 -4.93 5.56 -4.64
N ARG A 6 -3.68 5.82 -5.09
CA ARG A 6 -2.99 4.99 -6.08
C ARG A 6 -2.67 3.61 -5.50
N LEU A 7 -2.20 3.54 -4.25
CA LEU A 7 -1.97 2.26 -3.56
C LEU A 7 -3.26 1.44 -3.44
N ARG A 8 -4.36 2.09 -3.06
CA ARG A 8 -5.68 1.46 -2.97
C ARG A 8 -6.13 0.92 -4.32
N ALA A 9 -6.03 1.72 -5.37
CA ALA A 9 -6.43 1.31 -6.72
C ALA A 9 -5.63 0.09 -7.20
N LEU A 10 -4.31 0.08 -6.99
CA LEU A 10 -3.46 -1.06 -7.35
C LEU A 10 -3.79 -2.32 -6.53
N ARG A 11 -4.10 -2.15 -5.24
CA ARG A 11 -4.55 -3.24 -4.37
C ARG A 11 -5.86 -3.85 -4.88
N GLU A 12 -6.84 -3.01 -5.20
CA GLU A 12 -8.16 -3.42 -5.69
C GLU A 12 -8.08 -4.06 -7.08
N GLN A 13 -7.26 -3.54 -7.99
CA GLN A 13 -6.99 -4.15 -9.31
C GLN A 13 -6.42 -5.58 -9.18
N LYS A 14 -5.66 -5.85 -8.12
CA LYS A 14 -5.12 -7.18 -7.82
C LYS A 14 -6.05 -8.07 -6.99
N ASN A 15 -7.28 -7.61 -6.72
CA ASN A 15 -8.26 -8.30 -5.86
C ASN A 15 -7.72 -8.67 -4.47
N LEU A 16 -6.83 -7.82 -3.93
CA LEU A 16 -6.26 -8.03 -2.60
C LEU A 16 -7.05 -7.24 -1.55
N SER A 17 -7.33 -7.86 -0.41
CA SER A 17 -7.80 -7.18 0.78
C SER A 17 -6.65 -6.50 1.53
N GLN A 18 -6.96 -5.50 2.35
CA GLN A 18 -5.95 -4.88 3.23
C GLN A 18 -5.32 -5.90 4.19
N GLY A 19 -6.07 -6.92 4.63
CA GLY A 19 -5.54 -8.01 5.45
C GLY A 19 -4.57 -8.93 4.70
N GLN A 20 -4.73 -9.09 3.38
CA GLN A 20 -3.72 -9.78 2.57
C GLN A 20 -2.46 -8.93 2.42
N ILE A 21 -2.58 -7.60 2.28
CA ILE A 21 -1.42 -6.71 2.27
C ILE A 21 -0.70 -6.74 3.61
N GLU A 22 -1.42 -6.78 4.74
CA GLU A 22 -0.82 -6.96 6.07
C GLU A 22 0.03 -8.22 6.15
N LYS A 23 -0.52 -9.37 5.75
CA LYS A 23 0.22 -10.64 5.72
C LYS A 23 1.46 -10.61 4.82
N ARG A 24 1.41 -9.87 3.71
CA ARG A 24 2.51 -9.80 2.72
C ARG A 24 3.57 -8.76 3.06
N SER A 25 3.19 -7.64 3.66
CA SER A 25 4.08 -6.49 3.94
C SER A 25 4.59 -6.46 5.39
N GLY A 26 3.91 -7.16 6.30
CA GLY A 26 4.13 -7.05 7.75
C GLY A 26 3.59 -5.76 8.36
N LEU A 27 2.91 -4.90 7.59
CA LEU A 27 2.29 -3.67 8.08
C LEU A 27 0.89 -3.97 8.63
N LEU A 28 0.54 -3.37 9.76
CA LEU A 28 -0.79 -3.57 10.34
C LEU A 28 -1.89 -3.11 9.38
N ARG A 29 -2.99 -3.87 9.28
CA ARG A 29 -4.16 -3.53 8.45
C ARG A 29 -4.69 -2.14 8.75
N CYS A 30 -4.74 -1.75 10.03
CA CYS A 30 -5.19 -0.42 10.44
C CYS A 30 -4.29 0.70 9.88
N TYR A 31 -2.98 0.46 9.83
CA TYR A 31 -2.02 1.39 9.24
C TYR A 31 -2.20 1.48 7.71
N ILE A 32 -2.32 0.35 7.03
CA ILE A 32 -2.59 0.29 5.58
C ILE A 32 -3.86 1.08 5.24
N SER A 33 -4.92 0.91 6.03
CA SER A 33 -6.16 1.67 5.85
C SER A 33 -5.95 3.18 6.00
N ARG A 34 -5.18 3.62 7.01
CA ARG A 34 -4.86 5.05 7.19
C ARG A 34 -4.09 5.62 6.00
N VAL A 35 -3.16 4.86 5.42
CA VAL A 35 -2.42 5.27 4.21
C VAL A 35 -3.36 5.37 3.02
N GLU A 36 -4.15 4.34 2.75
CA GLU A 36 -5.06 4.28 1.60
C GLU A 36 -6.16 5.35 1.61
N HIS A 37 -6.53 5.86 2.79
CA HIS A 37 -7.52 6.93 2.96
C HIS A 37 -6.88 8.31 3.21
N GLY A 38 -5.57 8.45 3.06
CA GLY A 38 -4.87 9.73 3.17
C GLY A 38 -4.76 10.29 4.61
N HIS A 39 -5.04 9.49 5.64
CA HIS A 39 -4.88 9.88 7.05
C HIS A 39 -3.42 9.87 7.51
N THR A 40 -2.52 9.27 6.74
CA THR A 40 -1.08 9.18 7.04
C THR A 40 -0.28 9.06 5.76
N VAL A 41 0.85 9.75 5.69
CA VAL A 41 1.82 9.61 4.59
C VAL A 41 2.85 8.54 5.00
N PRO A 42 3.02 7.47 4.22
CA PRO A 42 4.02 6.45 4.51
C PRO A 42 5.44 6.97 4.30
N SER A 43 6.40 6.49 5.08
CA SER A 43 7.82 6.68 4.77
C SER A 43 8.19 5.94 3.48
N ILE A 44 9.34 6.28 2.87
CA ILE A 44 9.84 5.57 1.67
C ILE A 44 9.96 4.06 1.94
N GLU A 45 10.52 3.67 3.10
CA GLU A 45 10.64 2.26 3.50
C GLU A 45 9.27 1.57 3.58
N THR A 46 8.28 2.27 4.14
CA THR A 46 6.91 1.74 4.29
C THR A 46 6.22 1.63 2.95
N LEU A 47 6.41 2.62 2.09
CA LEU A 47 5.92 2.60 0.72
C LEU A 47 6.53 1.42 -0.06
N GLU A 48 7.83 1.18 0.10
CA GLU A 48 8.51 0.03 -0.51
C GLU A 48 7.91 -1.31 -0.03
N LYS A 49 7.61 -1.46 1.27
CA LYS A 49 6.93 -2.65 1.81
C LYS A 49 5.55 -2.86 1.18
N MET A 50 4.78 -1.79 0.99
CA MET A 50 3.48 -1.85 0.32
C MET A 50 3.62 -2.21 -1.17
N CYS A 51 4.54 -1.55 -1.89
CA CYS A 51 4.86 -1.86 -3.29
C CYS A 51 5.28 -3.32 -3.47
N ARG A 52 6.13 -3.84 -2.57
CA ARG A 52 6.56 -5.25 -2.57
C ARG A 52 5.39 -6.21 -2.36
N ALA A 53 4.49 -5.92 -1.41
CA ALA A 53 3.29 -6.72 -1.18
C ALA A 53 2.29 -6.68 -2.35
N LEU A 54 2.30 -5.57 -3.10
CA LEU A 54 1.54 -5.38 -4.33
C LEU A 54 2.27 -5.92 -5.57
N GLU A 55 3.49 -6.46 -5.43
CA GLU A 55 4.30 -6.97 -6.55
C GLU A 55 4.52 -5.92 -7.63
N ILE A 56 4.82 -4.69 -7.22
CA ILE A 56 5.18 -3.58 -8.11
C ILE A 56 6.53 -2.99 -7.68
N PRO A 57 7.43 -2.66 -8.62
CA PRO A 57 8.64 -1.92 -8.29
C PRO A 57 8.31 -0.52 -7.77
N LEU A 58 9.01 -0.06 -6.74
CA LEU A 58 8.84 1.30 -6.20
C LEU A 58 9.11 2.36 -7.27
N GLN A 59 10.07 2.12 -8.16
CA GLN A 59 10.44 3.00 -9.26
C GLN A 59 9.31 3.20 -10.26
N THR A 60 8.47 2.17 -10.48
CA THR A 60 7.29 2.26 -11.35
C THR A 60 6.11 2.92 -10.63
N PHE A 61 6.11 2.87 -9.30
CA PHE A 61 5.08 3.48 -8.46
C PHE A 61 5.27 4.99 -8.27
N LEU A 62 6.50 5.49 -8.20
CA LEU A 62 6.78 6.93 -8.13
C LEU A 62 6.41 7.62 -9.46
#